data_AF-A0AAV7KM70-F1
#
_entry.id   AF-A0AAV7KM70-F1
#
_cell.length_a   1.000
_cell.length_b   1.000
_cell.length_c   1.000
_cell.angle_alpha   90.00
_cell.angle_beta   90.00
_cell.angle_gamma   90.00
#
_symmetry.space_group_name_H-M   'P 1'
#
loop_
_entity.id
_entity.type
_entity.pdbx_description
1 polymer ?
#
loop_
_entity_poly.entity_id
_entity_poly.type
_entity_poly.pdbx_seq_one_letter_code
_entity_poly.pdbx_strand_id
1 'polypeptide(L)'
;MASAHEQDSVPLMKNKKLDDSDSDSDWSEVEHDGYGDEECLCLFCELAGDSANQILAHITQEHGIDLQEFIKTRGLRFHDVIRMINYIRENKIGAKDLVLTETPYEWEYDKYYPAFLKDDPLLTYDFGAP
;
A
#
# COMPACT_ATOMS: atom_id res chain seq x y z
N MET A 1 17.25 75.56 -24.03
CA MET A 1 18.24 75.13 -23.01
C MET A 1 17.44 74.38 -21.96
N ALA A 2 17.68 73.13 -21.57
CA ALA A 2 18.64 72.09 -21.93
C ALA A 2 17.98 70.73 -21.64
N SER A 3 18.42 69.67 -22.31
CA SER A 3 18.07 68.28 -22.01
C SER A 3 18.55 67.84 -20.64
N ALA A 4 17.83 66.92 -20.01
CA ALA A 4 18.43 65.83 -19.24
C ALA A 4 17.55 64.58 -19.37
N HIS A 5 18.22 63.46 -19.55
CA HIS A 5 17.75 62.15 -19.92
C HIS A 5 18.14 61.23 -18.78
N GLU A 6 17.21 60.60 -18.07
CA GLU A 6 17.54 59.54 -17.11
C GLU A 6 16.49 58.43 -17.21
N GLN A 7 16.96 57.29 -17.72
CA GLN A 7 16.28 56.01 -17.69
C GLN A 7 16.44 55.43 -16.28
N ASP A 8 15.41 54.78 -15.73
CA ASP A 8 15.61 53.50 -15.04
C ASP A 8 14.26 52.80 -14.76
N SER A 9 14.20 51.55 -15.19
CA SER A 9 13.66 50.40 -14.46
C SER A 9 12.17 50.35 -14.06
N VAL A 10 11.43 49.52 -14.80
CA VAL A 10 10.21 48.84 -14.32
C VAL A 10 10.57 47.78 -13.28
N PRO A 11 9.82 47.71 -12.16
CA PRO A 11 8.93 46.55 -11.95
C PRO A 11 7.64 46.97 -11.20
N LEU A 12 6.54 46.23 -11.07
CA LEU A 12 5.94 45.02 -11.60
C LEU A 12 4.74 44.74 -10.64
N MET A 13 3.63 44.19 -11.16
CA MET A 13 2.54 43.49 -10.43
C MET A 13 1.74 44.24 -9.34
N LYS A 14 0.46 44.55 -9.63
CA LYS A 14 -0.57 44.75 -8.58
C LYS A 14 -1.93 44.18 -9.00
N ASN A 15 -2.03 42.87 -9.14
CA ASN A 15 -3.32 42.23 -9.42
C ASN A 15 -3.41 40.84 -8.78
N LYS A 16 -3.78 40.78 -7.49
CA LYS A 16 -4.91 39.95 -7.05
C LYS A 16 -5.12 40.14 -5.55
N LYS A 17 -6.32 40.60 -5.19
CA LYS A 17 -6.87 40.39 -3.85
C LYS A 17 -7.01 38.88 -3.67
N LEU A 18 -6.39 38.35 -2.63
CA LEU A 18 -6.69 37.01 -2.12
C LEU A 18 -7.77 37.21 -1.06
N ASP A 19 -8.94 36.69 -1.39
CA ASP A 19 -10.12 36.62 -0.55
C ASP A 19 -9.89 35.50 0.47
N ASP A 20 -9.87 35.89 1.75
CA ASP A 20 -9.76 35.03 2.91
C ASP A 20 -11.16 34.47 3.20
N SER A 21 -11.44 33.29 2.63
CA SER A 21 -12.63 32.52 2.97
C SER A 21 -12.17 31.24 3.64
N ASP A 22 -12.04 31.34 4.96
CA ASP A 22 -11.95 30.27 5.93
C ASP A 22 -13.13 29.31 5.74
N SER A 23 -12.91 28.26 4.94
CA SER A 23 -13.90 27.22 4.65
C SER A 23 -13.60 26.00 5.52
N ASP A 24 -13.69 26.20 6.84
CA ASP A 24 -13.55 25.15 7.85
C ASP A 24 -14.87 24.39 8.05
N SER A 25 -15.39 23.78 6.99
CA SER A 25 -16.60 22.97 7.10
C SER A 25 -16.67 21.91 6.00
N ASP A 26 -15.86 20.86 6.16
CA ASP A 26 -16.16 19.54 5.59
C ASP A 26 -15.60 18.44 6.49
N TRP A 27 -16.02 18.44 7.76
CA TRP A 27 -16.11 17.20 8.53
C TRP A 27 -17.45 16.57 8.17
N SER A 28 -17.53 16.01 6.97
CA SER A 28 -18.60 15.07 6.63
C SER A 28 -18.43 13.86 7.55
N GLU A 29 -19.20 13.85 8.65
CA GLU A 29 -19.51 12.64 9.41
C GLU A 29 -20.18 11.66 8.44
N VAL A 30 -19.36 10.89 7.74
CA VAL A 30 -19.80 9.61 7.18
C VAL A 30 -20.25 8.77 8.36
N GLU A 31 -21.56 8.56 8.43
CA GLU A 31 -22.18 7.56 9.30
C GLU A 31 -21.55 6.20 8.96
N HIS A 32 -20.47 5.87 9.66
CA HIS A 32 -19.76 4.60 9.58
C HIS A 32 -20.57 3.58 10.35
N ASP A 33 -21.57 3.01 9.68
CA ASP A 33 -22.38 1.89 10.14
C ASP A 33 -21.58 0.57 10.12
N GLY A 34 -20.45 0.55 10.82
CA GLY A 34 -19.66 -0.66 10.98
C GLY A 34 -18.28 -0.35 11.49
N TYR A 35 -18.12 -0.24 12.82
CA TYR A 35 -16.85 -0.09 13.52
C TYR A 35 -15.71 -0.96 12.94
N GLY A 36 -15.01 -0.44 11.94
CA GLY A 36 -13.56 -0.54 11.70
C GLY A 36 -12.93 -1.92 11.85
N ASP A 37 -13.47 -2.95 11.20
CA ASP A 37 -12.65 -4.10 10.83
C ASP A 37 -12.00 -3.75 9.47
N GLU A 38 -10.68 -3.54 9.48
CA GLU A 38 -9.92 -3.30 8.27
C GLU A 38 -10.07 -4.52 7.34
N GLU A 39 -10.72 -4.34 6.19
CA GLU A 39 -10.98 -5.43 5.25
C GLU A 39 -9.66 -6.09 4.83
N CYS A 40 -9.56 -7.40 5.06
CA CYS A 40 -8.39 -8.18 4.65
C CYS A 40 -8.57 -8.62 3.19
N LEU A 41 -7.64 -8.25 2.32
CA LEU A 41 -7.69 -8.61 0.90
C LEU A 41 -6.92 -9.89 0.59
N CYS A 42 -7.50 -10.75 -0.25
CA CYS A 42 -6.80 -11.88 -0.85
C CYS A 42 -5.55 -11.44 -1.63
N LEU A 43 -4.55 -12.32 -1.69
CA LEU A 43 -3.32 -12.07 -2.44
C LEU A 43 -3.47 -12.32 -3.96
N PHE A 44 -4.42 -13.16 -4.36
CA PHE A 44 -4.48 -13.73 -5.71
C PHE A 44 -5.78 -13.40 -6.46
N CYS A 45 -6.78 -12.80 -5.80
CA CYS A 45 -8.03 -12.39 -6.41
C CYS A 45 -8.63 -11.17 -5.68
N GLU A 46 -9.82 -10.74 -6.12
CA GLU A 46 -10.50 -9.54 -5.62
C GLU A 46 -11.33 -9.76 -4.33
N LEU A 47 -11.30 -10.97 -3.75
CA LEU A 47 -12.05 -11.26 -2.53
C LEU A 47 -11.46 -10.49 -1.32
N ALA A 48 -12.34 -9.82 -0.58
CA ALA A 48 -12.09 -9.26 0.74
C ALA A 48 -12.81 -10.10 1.82
N GLY A 49 -12.26 -10.11 3.03
CA GLY A 49 -12.85 -10.77 4.18
C GLY A 49 -12.58 -10.01 5.47
N ASP A 50 -13.32 -10.35 6.52
CA ASP A 50 -13.32 -9.61 7.79
C ASP A 50 -12.07 -9.92 8.64
N SER A 51 -11.25 -10.89 8.24
CA SER A 51 -10.02 -11.23 8.95
C SER A 51 -8.98 -11.92 8.08
N ALA A 52 -7.71 -11.84 8.50
CA ALA A 52 -6.62 -12.60 7.92
C ALA A 52 -6.92 -14.11 7.89
N ASN A 53 -7.47 -14.68 8.97
CA ASN A 53 -7.82 -16.10 9.04
C ASN A 53 -8.81 -16.52 7.94
N GLN A 54 -9.84 -15.71 7.70
CA GLN A 54 -10.81 -15.98 6.64
C GLN A 54 -10.17 -15.95 5.26
N ILE A 55 -9.29 -14.97 5.01
CA ILE A 55 -8.55 -14.87 3.76
C ILE A 55 -7.55 -16.02 3.59
N LEU A 56 -6.86 -16.44 4.64
CA LEU A 56 -5.95 -17.59 4.58
C LEU A 56 -6.68 -18.89 4.28
N ALA A 57 -7.86 -19.08 4.87
CA ALA A 57 -8.73 -20.22 4.56
C ALA A 57 -9.20 -20.18 3.09
N HIS A 58 -9.59 -19.00 2.59
CA HIS A 58 -9.93 -18.79 1.19
C HIS A 58 -8.76 -19.08 0.25
N ILE A 59 -7.55 -18.58 0.56
CA ILE A 59 -6.34 -18.83 -0.23
C ILE A 59 -6.04 -20.34 -0.31
N THR A 60 -6.24 -21.06 0.80
CA THR A 60 -6.05 -22.51 0.82
C THR A 60 -7.09 -23.23 -0.05
N GLN A 61 -8.37 -22.82 0.02
CA GLN A 61 -9.48 -23.51 -0.66
C GLN A 61 -9.56 -23.19 -2.17
N GLU A 62 -9.46 -21.91 -2.53
CA GLU A 62 -9.68 -21.43 -3.90
C GLU A 62 -8.40 -21.34 -4.72
N HIS A 63 -7.27 -21.09 -4.05
CA HIS A 63 -5.97 -20.96 -4.73
C HIS A 63 -5.04 -22.17 -4.49
N GLY A 64 -5.42 -23.09 -3.60
CA GLY A 64 -4.68 -24.33 -3.34
C GLY A 64 -3.33 -24.10 -2.66
N ILE A 65 -3.16 -22.97 -1.97
CA ILE A 65 -1.92 -22.62 -1.28
C ILE A 65 -2.18 -22.54 0.22
N ASP A 66 -1.55 -23.42 0.99
CA ASP A 66 -1.37 -23.19 2.41
C ASP A 66 -0.15 -22.26 2.59
N LEU A 67 -0.41 -20.97 2.82
CA LEU A 67 0.66 -19.97 3.00
C LEU A 67 1.52 -20.28 4.22
N GLN A 68 0.94 -20.83 5.29
CA GLN A 68 1.67 -21.14 6.50
C GLN A 68 2.64 -22.31 6.26
N GLU A 69 2.20 -23.35 5.55
CA GLU A 69 3.06 -24.45 5.12
C GLU A 69 4.13 -23.98 4.13
N PHE A 70 3.78 -23.11 3.18
CA PHE A 70 4.73 -22.52 2.22
C PHE A 70 5.86 -21.78 2.94
N ILE A 71 5.52 -20.88 3.87
CA ILE A 71 6.46 -20.09 4.68
C ILE A 71 7.39 -21.01 5.47
N LYS A 72 6.83 -22.01 6.16
CA LYS A 72 7.59 -22.97 6.97
C LYS A 72 8.54 -23.83 6.13
N THR A 73 8.05 -24.36 5.01
CA THR A 73 8.83 -25.25 4.14
C THR A 73 10.00 -24.54 3.48
N ARG A 74 9.83 -23.25 3.17
CA ARG A 74 10.88 -22.41 2.57
C ARG A 74 11.76 -21.70 3.61
N GLY A 75 11.44 -21.82 4.91
CA GLY A 75 12.20 -21.17 5.98
C GLY A 75 12.16 -19.63 5.91
N LEU A 76 11.05 -19.06 5.44
CA LEU A 76 10.91 -17.61 5.33
C LEU A 76 10.74 -17.00 6.72
N ARG A 77 11.58 -16.03 7.07
CA ARG A 77 11.45 -15.27 8.32
C ARG A 77 10.41 -14.18 8.16
N PHE A 78 10.02 -13.54 9.26
CA PHE A 78 9.03 -12.45 9.27
C PHE A 78 9.24 -11.40 8.17
N HIS A 79 10.46 -10.88 8.02
CA HIS A 79 10.76 -9.89 6.97
C HIS A 79 10.71 -10.45 5.55
N ASP A 80 10.98 -11.75 5.38
CA ASP A 80 10.87 -12.43 4.09
C ASP A 80 9.39 -12.58 3.70
N VAL A 81 8.52 -12.86 4.68
CA VAL A 81 7.06 -12.93 4.50
C VAL A 81 6.48 -11.57 4.09
N ILE A 82 6.87 -10.48 4.78
CA ILE A 82 6.45 -9.12 4.41
C ILE A 82 6.80 -8.82 2.95
N ARG A 83 8.06 -9.06 2.57
CA ARG A 83 8.53 -8.79 1.21
C ARG A 83 7.83 -9.66 0.17
N MET A 84 7.59 -10.94 0.48
CA MET A 84 6.84 -11.85 -0.37
C MET A 84 5.41 -11.34 -0.60
N ILE A 85 4.70 -10.92 0.45
CA ILE A 85 3.32 -10.39 0.33
C ILE A 85 3.32 -9.13 -0.54
N ASN A 86 4.21 -8.16 -0.27
CA ASN A 86 4.30 -6.94 -1.07
C ASN A 86 4.66 -7.22 -2.52
N TYR A 87 5.57 -8.17 -2.77
CA TYR A 87 5.92 -8.63 -4.12
C TYR A 87 4.72 -9.23 -4.86
N ILE A 88 3.92 -10.07 -4.21
CA ILE A 88 2.72 -10.66 -4.80
C ILE A 88 1.73 -9.56 -5.17
N ARG A 89 1.48 -8.61 -4.27
CA ARG A 89 0.51 -7.53 -4.50
C ARG A 89 0.96 -6.57 -5.60
N GLU A 90 2.22 -6.12 -5.56
CA GLU A 90 2.76 -5.13 -6.52
C GLU A 90 2.83 -5.71 -7.94
N ASN A 91 3.27 -6.96 -8.07
CA ASN A 91 3.46 -7.60 -9.38
C ASN A 91 2.25 -8.45 -9.82
N LYS A 92 1.20 -8.53 -9.00
CA LYS A 92 0.00 -9.37 -9.24
C LYS A 92 0.36 -10.83 -9.54
N ILE A 93 1.25 -11.39 -8.72
CA ILE A 93 1.76 -12.75 -8.90
C ILE A 93 0.64 -13.75 -8.65
N GLY A 94 0.45 -14.70 -9.58
CA GLY A 94 -0.54 -15.75 -9.41
C GLY A 94 -0.08 -16.82 -8.42
N ALA A 95 -1.05 -17.54 -7.83
CA ALA A 95 -0.80 -18.65 -6.93
C ALA A 95 0.19 -19.69 -7.53
N LYS A 96 -0.03 -20.09 -8.79
CA LYS A 96 0.86 -21.05 -9.48
C LYS A 96 2.28 -20.53 -9.63
N ASP A 97 2.42 -19.24 -9.96
CA ASP A 97 3.72 -18.62 -10.16
C ASP A 97 4.48 -18.49 -8.83
N LEU A 98 3.79 -18.20 -7.72
CA LEU A 98 4.37 -18.19 -6.38
C LEU A 98 5.00 -19.55 -6.03
N VAL A 99 4.29 -20.65 -6.29
CA VAL A 99 4.78 -22.00 -5.97
C VAL A 99 6.03 -22.37 -6.78
N LEU A 100 6.15 -21.84 -8.01
CA LEU A 100 7.30 -22.06 -8.89
C LEU A 100 8.54 -21.23 -8.52
N THR A 101 8.43 -20.31 -7.56
CA THR A 101 9.59 -19.52 -7.13
C THR A 101 10.63 -20.36 -6.40
N GLU A 102 11.89 -20.03 -6.64
CA GLU A 102 13.06 -20.69 -6.06
C GLU A 102 14.06 -19.64 -5.57
N THR A 103 15.06 -20.08 -4.80
CA THR A 103 16.11 -19.22 -4.27
C THR A 103 17.17 -18.91 -5.34
N PRO A 104 17.70 -17.67 -5.42
CA PRO A 104 17.35 -16.51 -4.61
C PRO A 104 15.99 -15.93 -4.99
N TYR A 105 15.22 -15.46 -4.01
CA TYR A 105 13.88 -14.97 -4.28
C TYR A 105 13.88 -13.56 -4.87
N GLU A 106 13.00 -13.32 -5.84
CA GLU A 106 12.82 -12.00 -6.48
C GLU A 106 12.34 -10.91 -5.51
N TRP A 107 11.83 -11.28 -4.34
CA TRP A 107 11.40 -10.32 -3.31
C TRP A 107 12.48 -10.00 -2.28
N GLU A 108 13.70 -10.53 -2.40
CA GLU A 108 14.78 -10.21 -1.47
C GLU A 108 15.29 -8.76 -1.57
N TYR A 109 14.80 -7.97 -2.53
CA TYR A 109 15.15 -6.56 -2.65
C TYR A 109 14.39 -5.66 -1.67
N ASP A 110 15.08 -4.63 -1.16
CA ASP A 110 14.53 -3.67 -0.20
C ASP A 110 13.33 -2.86 -0.72
N LYS A 111 13.10 -2.82 -2.04
CA LYS A 111 11.92 -2.15 -2.61
C LYS A 111 10.59 -2.75 -2.15
N TYR A 112 10.58 -3.99 -1.66
CA TYR A 112 9.38 -4.66 -1.14
C TYR A 112 9.22 -4.56 0.39
N TYR A 113 10.08 -3.80 1.08
CA TYR A 113 9.88 -3.46 2.49
C TYR A 113 8.70 -2.51 2.76
N PRO A 114 8.51 -1.41 2.01
CA PRO A 114 7.35 -0.56 2.23
C PRO A 114 6.08 -1.36 1.95
N ALA A 115 5.09 -1.24 2.84
CA ALA A 115 3.80 -1.86 2.67
C ALA A 115 3.16 -1.37 1.37
N PHE A 116 2.79 -2.31 0.50
CA PHE A 116 2.11 -1.98 -0.76
C PHE A 116 0.69 -1.45 -0.51
N LEU A 117 0.00 -2.05 0.46
CA LEU A 117 -1.27 -1.56 0.98
C LEU A 117 -1.06 -0.93 2.35
N LYS A 118 -1.73 0.19 2.59
CA LYS A 118 -1.81 0.81 3.91
C LYS A 118 -2.63 -0.11 4.82
N ASP A 119 -2.14 -0.34 6.04
CA ASP A 119 -2.82 -1.14 7.06
C ASP A 119 -3.20 -2.57 6.61
N ASP A 120 -2.32 -3.24 5.84
CA ASP A 120 -2.55 -4.61 5.35
C ASP A 120 -2.58 -5.65 6.49
N PRO A 121 -3.73 -6.29 6.77
CA PRO A 121 -3.83 -7.25 7.88
C PRO A 121 -2.93 -8.49 7.70
N LEU A 122 -2.56 -8.85 6.47
CA LEU A 122 -1.66 -9.97 6.22
C LEU A 122 -0.20 -9.66 6.57
N LEU A 123 0.21 -8.39 6.60
CA LEU A 123 1.58 -8.01 6.96
C LEU A 123 1.82 -8.08 8.47
N THR A 124 0.77 -7.95 9.27
CA THR A 124 0.82 -8.02 10.75
C THR A 124 0.40 -9.37 11.29
N TYR A 125 -0.13 -10.26 10.45
CA TYR A 125 -0.52 -11.61 10.84
C TYR A 125 0.68 -12.46 11.23
N ASP A 126 0.57 -13.17 12.36
CA ASP A 126 1.60 -14.09 12.83
C ASP A 126 1.45 -15.46 12.14
N PHE A 127 2.32 -15.71 11.15
CA PHE A 127 2.40 -16.99 10.45
C PHE A 127 3.16 -18.08 11.23
N GLY A 128 3.69 -17.78 12.42
CA GLY A 128 4.59 -18.68 13.13
C GLY A 128 5.85 -18.99 12.33
N ALA A 129 6.39 -17.98 11.67
CA ALA A 129 7.67 -18.05 10.97
C ALA A 129 8.80 -18.45 11.95
N PRO A 130 9.77 -19.28 11.53
CA PRO A 130 10.85 -19.78 12.38
C PRO A 130 11.81 -18.69 12.88
#